data_AF-F2F112-F1
#
_entry.id   AF-F2F112-F1
#
_cell.length_a   1.000
_cell.length_b   1.000
_cell.length_c   1.000
_cell.angle_alpha   90.00
_cell.angle_beta   90.00
_cell.angle_gamma   90.00
#
_symmetry.space_group_name_H-M   'P 1'
#
loop_
_entity.id
_entity.type
_entity.pdbx_description
1 polymer ?
#
loop_
_entity_poly.entity_id
_entity_poly.type
_entity_poly.pdbx_seq_one_letter_code
_entity_poly.pdbx_strand_id
1 'polypeptide(L)' 'MDYELELTNIIKTDQLLMSILKTVQELQLNDCWVAAGVIRNKVWDYLHNVQTEINDIDVIYLTS' A
#
# COMPACT_ATOMS: atom_id res chain seq x y z
N MET A 1 18.16 -11.39 6.41
CA MET A 1 17.11 -10.93 5.50
C MET A 1 16.69 -9.55 5.94
N ASP A 2 16.59 -8.62 5.01
CA ASP A 2 16.10 -7.27 5.26
C ASP A 2 14.66 -7.19 4.73
N TYR A 3 13.71 -7.49 5.62
CA TYR A 3 12.29 -7.54 5.27
C TYR A 3 11.73 -6.16 4.91
N GLU A 4 12.34 -5.07 5.41
CA GLU A 4 11.95 -3.72 5.06
C GLU A 4 12.30 -3.40 3.60
N LEU A 5 13.51 -3.80 3.18
CA LEU A 5 13.92 -3.67 1.78
C LEU A 5 13.04 -4.52 0.84
N GLU A 6 12.73 -5.75 1.24
CA GLU A 6 11.87 -6.64 0.46
C GLU A 6 10.46 -6.07 0.31
N LEU A 7 9.85 -5.62 1.42
CA LEU A 7 8.55 -4.96 1.41
C LEU A 7 8.55 -3.71 0.54
N THR A 8 9.58 -2.88 0.67
CA THR A 8 9.75 -1.66 -0.14
C THR A 8 9.83 -1.99 -1.62
N ASN A 9 10.52 -3.07 -1.99
CA ASN A 9 10.61 -3.52 -3.38
C ASN A 9 9.27 -4.06 -3.89
N ILE A 10 8.54 -4.84 -3.09
CA ILE A 10 7.18 -5.32 -3.43
C ILE A 10 6.26 -4.13 -3.71
N ILE A 11 6.29 -3.09 -2.87
CA ILE A 11 5.46 -1.90 -3.05
C ILE A 11 5.89 -1.10 -4.28
N LYS A 12 7.19 -0.82 -4.44
CA LYS A 12 7.70 0.00 -5.56
C LYS A 12 7.51 -0.64 -6.94
N THR A 13 7.49 -1.97 -7.01
CA THR A 13 7.29 -2.71 -8.26
C THR A 13 5.81 -2.86 -8.63
N ASP A 14 4.90 -2.66 -7.67
CA ASP A 14 3.46 -2.67 -7.93
C ASP A 14 2.98 -1.28 -8.37
N GLN A 15 2.60 -1.17 -9.64
CA GLN A 15 2.16 0.10 -10.22
C GLN A 15 0.87 0.63 -9.58
N LEU A 16 -0.04 -0.25 -9.16
CA LEU A 16 -1.32 0.12 -8.59
C LEU A 16 -1.15 0.64 -7.16
N LEU A 17 -0.33 -0.03 -6.33
CA LEU A 17 0.03 0.47 -5.01
C LEU A 17 0.74 1.82 -5.11
N MET A 18 1.68 1.96 -6.05
CA MET A 18 2.36 3.25 -6.26
C MET A 18 1.42 4.35 -6.75
N SER A 19 0.40 4.04 -7.56
CA SER A 19 -0.59 5.04 -7.95
C SER A 19 -1.46 5.46 -6.77
N ILE A 20 -1.91 4.50 -5.94
CA ILE A 20 -2.70 4.79 -4.74
C ILE A 20 -1.92 5.70 -3.78
N LEU A 21 -0.66 5.36 -3.49
CA LEU A 21 0.20 6.16 -2.60
C LEU A 21 0.41 7.58 -3.13
N LYS A 22 0.62 7.74 -4.44
CA LYS A 22 0.74 9.07 -5.08
C LYS A 22 -0.56 9.85 -5.01
N THR A 23 -1.69 9.23 -5.33
CA THR A 23 -2.99 9.89 -5.25
C THR A 23 -3.30 10.36 -3.84
N VAL A 24 -3.04 9.54 -2.81
CA VAL A 24 -3.24 9.96 -1.41
C VAL A 24 -2.30 11.10 -1.02
N GLN A 25 -1.04 11.06 -1.47
CA GLN A 25 -0.10 12.16 -1.27
C GLN A 25 -0.58 13.48 -1.90
N GLU A 26 -1.17 13.42 -3.10
CA GLU A 26 -1.72 14.58 -3.81
C GLU A 26 -2.92 15.23 -3.12
N LEU A 27 -3.64 14.49 -2.26
CA LEU A 27 -4.74 15.05 -1.47
C LEU A 27 -4.27 16.06 -0.41
N GLN A 28 -2.96 16.09 -0.10
CA GLN A 28 -2.36 17.01 0.87
C GLN A 28 -3.08 17.02 2.24
N LEU A 29 -3.61 15.86 2.64
CA LEU A 29 -4.26 15.70 3.94
C LEU A 29 -3.21 15.62 5.05
N ASN A 30 -3.50 16.26 6.19
CA ASN A 30 -2.65 16.21 7.37
C ASN A 30 -2.55 14.78 7.91
N ASP A 31 -1.32 14.32 8.14
CA ASP A 31 -1.01 12.99 8.67
C ASP A 31 -1.84 11.86 8.02
N CYS A 32 -1.80 11.78 6.68
CA CYS A 32 -2.55 10.77 5.93
C CYS A 32 -1.72 9.54 5.57
N TRP A 33 -2.35 8.37 5.71
CA TRP A 33 -1.72 7.06 5.54
C TRP A 33 -2.69 6.10 4.85
N VAL A 34 -2.18 5.31 3.91
CA VAL A 34 -2.92 4.16 3.35
C VAL A 34 -2.86 3.03 4.37
N ALA A 35 -4.00 2.51 4.81
CA ALA A 35 -4.01 1.46 5.82
C ALA A 35 -3.44 0.15 5.27
N ALA A 36 -2.92 -0.68 6.17
CA ALA A 36 -2.14 -1.86 5.82
C ALA A 36 -2.95 -3.02 5.20
N GLY A 37 -4.27 -2.91 5.02
CA GLY A 37 -5.09 -3.97 4.43
C GLY A 37 -4.63 -4.33 3.01
N VAL A 38 -4.44 -3.32 2.16
CA VAL A 38 -3.95 -3.49 0.79
C VAL A 38 -2.50 -3.98 0.76
N ILE A 39 -1.65 -3.49 1.69
CA ILE A 39 -0.23 -3.88 1.79
C ILE A 39 -0.10 -5.35 2.24
N ARG A 40 -0.90 -5.77 3.23
CA ARG A 40 -0.92 -7.15 3.73
C ARG A 40 -1.36 -8.12 2.63
N ASN A 41 -2.43 -7.80 1.91
CA ASN A 41 -2.90 -8.63 0.81
C ASN A 41 -1.81 -8.74 -0.26
N LYS A 42 -1.10 -7.66 -0.58
CA LYS A 42 0.01 -7.69 -1.54
C LYS A 42 1.17 -8.60 -1.10
N VAL A 43 1.57 -8.52 0.16
CA VAL A 43 2.61 -9.41 0.70
C VAL A 43 2.16 -10.87 0.66
N TRP A 44 0.89 -11.13 1.00
CA TRP A 44 0.32 -12.48 0.94
C TRP A 44 0.33 -13.04 -0.49
N ASP A 45 -0.12 -12.24 -1.45
CA ASP A 45 -0.11 -12.54 -2.88
C ASP A 45 1.30 -12.86 -3.39
N TYR A 46 2.29 -12.06 -2.99
CA TYR A 46 3.70 -12.27 -3.33
C TYR A 46 4.22 -13.62 -2.78
N LEU A 47 3.92 -13.93 -1.52
CA LEU A 47 4.40 -15.16 -0.87
C LEU A 47 3.74 -16.44 -1.40
N HIS A 48 2.47 -16.36 -1.82
CA HIS A 48 1.70 -17.52 -2.26
C HIS A 48 1.49 -17.60 -3.78
N ASN A 49 2.06 -16.65 -4.52
CA ASN A 49 1.96 -16.54 -5.97
C ASN A 49 0.50 -16.57 -6.47
N VAL A 50 -0.36 -15.86 -5.74
CA VAL A 50 -1.78 -15.63 -6.05
C VAL A 50 -2.00 -14.14 -6.30
N GLN A 51 -3.11 -13.78 -6.94
CA GLN A 51 -3.48 -12.39 -7.15
C GLN A 51 -4.88 -12.17 -6.63
N THR A 52 -4.99 -11.36 -5.58
CA THR A 52 -6.25 -10.98 -4.97
C THR A 52 -6.68 -9.63 -5.56
N GLU A 53 -7.96 -9.51 -5.94
CA GLU A 53 -8.51 -8.23 -6.37
C GLU A 53 -8.49 -7.22 -5.22
N ILE A 54 -8.14 -5.98 -5.53
CA ILE A 54 -8.25 -4.87 -4.57
C ILE A 54 -9.72 -4.46 -4.52
N ASN A 55 -10.38 -4.76 -3.41
CA ASN A 55 -11.79 -4.44 -3.19
C ASN A 55 -11.99 -3.06 -2.55
N ASP A 56 -11.07 -2.69 -1.67
CA ASP A 56 -11.14 -1.50 -0.82
C ASP A 56 -9.74 -0.92 -0.54
N ILE A 57 -9.71 0.39 -0.31
CA ILE A 57 -8.52 1.14 0.09
C ILE A 57 -8.91 2.03 1.25
N ASP A 58 -8.44 1.69 2.44
CA ASP A 58 -8.62 2.53 3.62
C ASP A 58 -7.56 3.64 3.64
N VAL A 59 -8.00 4.89 3.81
CA VAL A 59 -7.13 6.06 4.01
C VAL A 59 -7.46 6.68 5.36
N ILE A 60 -6.48 6.69 6.26
CA ILE A 60 -6.60 7.27 7.60
C ILE A 60 -5.92 8.64 7.53
N TYR A 61 -6.56 9.67 8.09
CA TYR A 61 -6.01 11.02 8.19
C TYR A 61 -6.42 11.67 9.51
N LEU A 62 -5.64 12.64 9.98
CA LEU A 62 -5.92 13.36 11.22
C LEU A 62 -6.30 14.81 10.90
N THR A 63 -7.49 15.22 11.35
CA THR A 63 -7.91 16.63 11.31
C THR A 63 -7.92 17.19 12.72
N SER A 64 -7.23 18.30 12.92
CA SER A 64 -7.31 19.13 14.13
C SER A 64 -8.55 20.01 14.14
#